data_AF-A0A838XAK9-F1
#
_entry.id   AF-A0A838XAK9-F1
#
_cell.length_a   1.000
_cell.length_b   1.000
_cell.length_c   1.000
_cell.angle_alpha   90.00
_cell.angle_beta   90.00
_cell.angle_gamma   90.00
#
_symmetry.space_group_name_H-M   'P 1'
#
loop_
_entity.id
_entity.type
_entity.pdbx_description
1 polymer ?
#
loop_
_entity_poly.entity_id
_entity_poly.type
_entity_poly.pdbx_seq_one_letter_code
_entity_poly.pdbx_strand_id
1 'polypeptide(L)'
;MVRGVCVYHSREQTEAALRDLLTQTCDELGVPVPDDDRWVLDDSQFGDGYGIPSEAGLRQIRRLATTTGIALDPVYTAKAYAAIPSDPELRRRTVFMHTGGGPSLFAYRNDLV
;
A
#
# COMPACT_ATOMS: atom_id res chain seq x y z
N MET A 1 -7.34 -13.10 4.62
CA MET A 1 -6.60 -12.06 5.34
C MET A 1 -6.26 -10.94 4.37
N VAL A 2 -6.48 -9.69 4.77
CA VAL A 2 -6.17 -8.48 3.99
C VAL A 2 -4.96 -7.80 4.60
N ARG A 3 -3.97 -7.39 3.80
CA ARG A 3 -2.84 -6.59 4.29
C ARG A 3 -2.94 -5.17 3.75
N GLY A 4 -3.01 -4.19 4.65
CA GLY A 4 -2.85 -2.78 4.33
C GLY A 4 -1.40 -2.36 4.52
N VAL A 5 -0.87 -1.55 3.60
CA VAL A 5 0.47 -0.95 3.75
C VAL A 5 0.29 0.53 4.06
N CYS A 6 0.85 0.99 5.17
CA CYS A 6 0.78 2.37 5.61
C CYS A 6 1.66 3.26 4.72
N VAL A 7 1.05 4.32 4.18
CA VAL A 7 1.70 5.26 3.24
C VAL A 7 1.53 6.72 3.65
N TYR A 8 0.60 7.03 4.55
CA TYR A 8 0.32 8.39 5.01
C TYR A 8 0.61 8.59 6.51
N HIS A 9 -0.04 7.80 7.36
CA HIS A 9 0.10 7.85 8.82
C HIS A 9 0.86 6.65 9.37
N SER A 10 1.25 6.71 10.65
CA SER A 10 1.81 5.54 11.34
C SER A 10 0.81 4.39 11.35
N ARG A 11 1.29 3.17 11.61
CA ARG A 11 0.42 2.01 11.78
C ARG A 11 -0.66 2.26 12.85
N GLU A 12 -0.30 2.81 14.00
CA GLU A 12 -1.23 3.05 15.11
C GLU A 12 -2.35 4.03 14.74
N GLN A 13 -1.98 5.13 14.07
CA GLN A 13 -2.93 6.12 13.58
C GLN A 13 -3.84 5.54 12.49
N THR A 14 -3.27 4.74 11.59
CA THR A 14 -4.02 4.06 10.52
C THR A 14 -4.98 3.03 11.11
N GLU A 15 -4.56 2.30 12.15
CA GLU A 15 -5.37 1.29 12.83
C GLU A 15 -6.59 1.92 13.53
N ALA A 16 -6.40 3.03 14.24
CA ALA A 16 -7.52 3.75 14.86
C ALA A 16 -8.55 4.19 13.80
N ALA A 17 -8.10 4.84 12.72
CA ALA A 17 -8.97 5.27 11.64
C ALA A 17 -9.67 4.10 10.91
N LEU A 18 -8.96 2.98 10.71
CA LEU A 18 -9.52 1.78 10.10
C LEU A 18 -10.65 1.21 10.95
N ARG A 19 -10.47 1.10 12.27
CA ARG A 19 -11.48 0.55 13.19
C ARG A 19 -12.74 1.41 13.21
N ASP A 20 -12.59 2.72 13.21
CA ASP A 20 -13.72 3.66 13.18
C ASP A 20 -14.52 3.50 11.86
N LEU A 21 -13.83 3.51 10.72
CA LEU A 21 -14.47 3.35 9.40
C LEU A 21 -15.10 1.97 9.24
N LEU A 22 -14.45 0.91 9.71
CA LEU A 22 -14.95 -0.45 9.63
C LEU A 22 -16.24 -0.61 10.46
N THR A 23 -16.27 -0.06 11.67
CA THR A 23 -17.46 -0.08 12.53
C THR A 23 -18.62 0.64 11.86
N GLN A 24 -18.40 1.86 11.38
CA GLN A 24 -19.43 2.65 10.69
C GLN A 24 -19.95 1.93 9.44
N THR A 25 -19.05 1.37 8.63
CA THR A 25 -19.41 0.63 7.41
C THR A 25 -20.23 -0.63 7.73
N CYS A 26 -19.85 -1.37 8.77
CA CYS A 26 -20.56 -2.57 9.21
C CYS A 26 -21.97 -2.25 9.74
N ASP A 27 -22.11 -1.17 10.51
CA ASP A 27 -23.39 -0.67 11.00
C ASP A 27 -24.31 -0.27 9.84
N GLU A 28 -23.79 0.46 8.85
CA GLU A 28 -24.55 0.86 7.65
C GLU A 28 -25.01 -0.35 6.81
N LEU A 29 -24.18 -1.39 6.73
CA LEU A 29 -24.49 -2.61 5.98
C LEU A 29 -25.32 -3.63 6.79
N GLY A 30 -25.50 -3.42 8.10
CA GLY A 30 -26.20 -4.35 8.98
C GLY A 30 -25.47 -5.69 9.16
N VAL A 31 -24.14 -5.68 9.15
CA VAL A 31 -23.28 -6.88 9.30
C VAL A 31 -22.35 -6.74 10.50
N PRO A 32 -21.91 -7.85 11.13
CA PRO A 32 -20.97 -7.77 12.24
C PRO A 32 -19.60 -7.25 11.79
N VAL A 33 -18.92 -6.51 12.67
CA VAL A 33 -17.51 -6.15 12.51
C VAL A 33 -16.67 -7.45 12.51
N PRO A 34 -15.79 -7.67 11.52
CA PRO A 34 -14.95 -8.85 11.48
C PRO A 34 -13.88 -8.84 12.57
N ASP A 35 -13.44 -10.03 12.98
CA ASP A 35 -12.33 -10.20 13.92
C ASP A 35 -11.03 -9.58 13.41
N ASP A 36 -10.17 -9.14 14.34
CA ASP A 36 -8.89 -8.49 14.05
C ASP A 36 -7.90 -9.38 13.28
N ASP A 37 -8.09 -10.70 13.28
CA ASP A 37 -7.26 -11.65 12.53
C ASP A 37 -7.51 -11.60 11.01
N ARG A 38 -8.55 -10.88 10.57
CA ARG A 38 -8.89 -10.76 9.15
C ARG A 38 -8.01 -9.77 8.42
N TRP A 39 -7.34 -8.86 9.11
CA TRP A 39 -6.50 -7.84 8.51
C TRP A 39 -5.21 -7.61 9.29
N VAL A 40 -4.24 -6.98 8.63
CA VAL A 40 -2.96 -6.60 9.22
C VAL A 40 -2.46 -5.33 8.54
N LEU A 41 -1.87 -4.43 9.32
CA LEU A 41 -1.23 -3.22 8.82
C LEU A 41 0.28 -3.34 8.90
N ASP A 42 0.94 -2.93 7.82
CA ASP A 42 2.39 -2.98 7.63
C ASP A 42 2.91 -1.58 7.29
N ASP A 43 3.81 -1.04 8.09
CA ASP A 43 4.48 0.23 7.88
C ASP A 43 5.97 0.07 7.53
N SER A 44 6.44 -1.14 7.25
CA SER A 44 7.84 -1.42 6.89
C SER A 44 8.30 -0.72 5.62
N GLN A 45 7.36 -0.40 4.72
CA GLN A 45 7.62 0.32 3.46
C GLN A 45 7.22 1.80 3.52
N PHE A 46 6.91 2.35 4.70
CA PHE A 46 6.52 3.75 4.87
C PHE A 46 7.63 4.72 4.42
N GLY A 47 8.89 4.36 4.68
CA GLY A 47 10.07 5.16 4.33
C GLY A 47 10.14 6.46 5.13
N ASP A 48 10.66 7.52 4.50
CA ASP A 48 10.88 8.82 5.15
C ASP A 48 9.59 9.64 5.37
N GLY A 49 8.43 9.08 5.01
CA GLY A 49 7.12 9.67 5.23
C GLY A 49 6.30 9.86 3.97
N TYR A 50 5.14 10.48 4.15
CA TYR A 50 4.17 10.69 3.08
C TYR A 50 4.70 11.62 1.98
N GLY A 51 4.42 11.28 0.72
CA GLY A 51 4.85 12.04 -0.44
C GLY A 51 6.34 11.94 -0.77
N ILE A 52 7.14 11.26 0.05
CA ILE A 52 8.57 11.01 -0.20
C ILE A 52 8.71 9.58 -0.76
N PRO A 53 9.18 9.39 -2.00
CA PRO A 53 9.39 8.07 -2.58
C PRO A 53 10.39 7.26 -1.75
N SER A 54 10.12 5.97 -1.55
CA SER A 54 11.10 5.06 -0.93
C SER A 54 11.98 4.41 -1.99
N GLU A 55 13.23 4.09 -1.65
CA GLU A 55 14.15 3.40 -2.57
C GLU A 55 13.58 2.06 -3.04
N ALA A 56 12.95 1.31 -2.13
CA ALA A 56 12.27 0.06 -2.44
C ALA A 56 11.10 0.26 -3.43
N GLY A 57 10.30 1.31 -3.22
CA GLY A 57 9.22 1.70 -4.13
C GLY A 57 9.76 2.05 -5.53
N LEU A 58 10.77 2.92 -5.62
CA LEU A 58 11.38 3.32 -6.89
C LEU A 58 11.93 2.12 -7.67
N ARG A 59 12.56 1.15 -6.98
CA ARG A 59 12.99 -0.12 -7.60
C ARG A 59 11.81 -0.91 -8.18
N GLN A 60 10.68 -0.97 -7.47
CA GLN A 60 9.49 -1.68 -7.98
C GLN A 60 8.81 -0.96 -9.14
N ILE A 61 8.78 0.37 -9.16
CA ILE A 61 8.27 1.14 -10.31
C ILE A 61 9.03 0.74 -11.57
N ARG A 62 10.37 0.84 -11.54
CA ARG A 62 11.23 0.50 -12.68
C ARG A 62 11.04 -0.97 -13.09
N ARG A 63 11.04 -1.90 -12.13
CA ARG A 63 10.87 -3.32 -12.39
C ARG A 63 9.51 -3.64 -13.04
N LEU A 64 8.40 -3.18 -12.49
CA LEU A 64 7.07 -3.53 -13.03
C LEU A 64 6.80 -2.85 -14.37
N ALA A 65 7.20 -1.59 -14.52
CA ALA A 65 7.07 -0.89 -15.79
C ALA A 65 7.79 -1.63 -16.92
N THR A 66 9.00 -2.15 -16.65
CA THR A 66 9.83 -2.83 -17.67
C THR A 66 9.52 -4.31 -17.88
N THR A 67 8.96 -4.99 -16.90
CA THR A 67 8.70 -6.45 -16.99
C THR A 67 7.26 -6.80 -17.29
N THR A 68 6.30 -5.95 -16.91
CA THR A 68 4.87 -6.22 -17.07
C THR A 68 4.10 -5.08 -17.76
N GLY A 69 4.71 -3.91 -17.94
CA GLY A 69 4.03 -2.72 -18.45
C GLY A 69 3.11 -2.03 -17.43
N ILE A 70 3.14 -2.46 -16.15
CA ILE A 70 2.34 -1.86 -15.08
C ILE A 70 3.12 -0.71 -14.45
N ALA A 71 2.55 0.48 -14.45
CA ALA A 71 3.14 1.67 -13.87
C ALA A 71 2.58 1.93 -12.46
N LEU A 72 3.45 1.84 -11.45
CA LEU A 72 3.13 2.20 -10.06
C LEU A 72 3.47 3.66 -9.81
N ASP A 73 2.71 4.32 -8.94
CA ASP A 73 2.95 5.68 -8.49
C ASP A 73 3.94 5.73 -7.30
N PRO A 74 4.79 6.76 -7.18
CA PRO A 74 5.84 6.82 -6.15
C PRO A 74 5.35 7.02 -4.72
N VAL A 75 4.10 7.46 -4.52
CA VAL A 75 3.58 7.86 -3.22
C VAL A 75 2.81 6.72 -2.55
N TYR A 76 1.96 5.99 -3.29
CA TYR A 76 1.06 4.98 -2.72
C TYR A 76 1.42 3.56 -3.18
N THR A 77 1.14 3.27 -4.45
CA THR A 77 1.14 1.91 -5.01
C THR A 77 2.55 1.33 -5.09
N ALA A 78 3.60 2.14 -5.29
CA ALA A 78 4.97 1.65 -5.24
C ALA A 78 5.38 1.18 -3.84
N LYS A 79 5.03 1.93 -2.80
CA LYS A 79 5.30 1.55 -1.39
C LYS A 79 4.52 0.30 -1.01
N ALA A 80 3.22 0.25 -1.35
CA ALA A 80 2.39 -0.91 -1.10
C ALA A 80 2.91 -2.17 -1.82
N TYR A 81 3.31 -2.05 -3.09
CA TYR A 81 3.84 -3.18 -3.84
C TYR A 81 5.20 -3.64 -3.31
N ALA A 82 6.03 -2.73 -2.80
CA ALA A 82 7.34 -3.07 -2.25
C ALA A 82 7.28 -4.02 -1.04
N ALA A 83 6.14 -4.12 -0.34
CA ALA A 83 5.94 -5.06 0.75
C ALA A 83 5.84 -6.52 0.28
N ILE A 84 5.37 -6.75 -0.96
CA ILE A 84 5.21 -8.10 -1.53
C ILE A 84 6.55 -8.82 -1.66
N PRO A 85 7.56 -8.29 -2.37
CA PRO A 85 8.83 -9.00 -2.53
C PRO A 85 9.64 -9.13 -1.23
N SER A 86 9.36 -8.33 -0.18
CA SER A 86 10.02 -8.40 1.12
C SER A 86 9.41 -9.43 2.08
N ASP A 87 8.19 -9.89 1.83
CA ASP A 87 7.51 -10.88 2.68
C ASP A 87 7.32 -12.21 1.91
N PRO A 88 7.99 -13.31 2.33
CA PRO A 88 7.86 -14.61 1.69
C PRO A 88 6.42 -15.12 1.53
N GLU A 89 5.53 -14.82 2.47
CA GLU A 89 4.13 -15.27 2.42
C GLU A 89 3.36 -14.51 1.35
N LEU A 90 3.57 -13.19 1.23
CA LEU A 90 2.97 -12.39 0.15
C LEU A 90 3.47 -12.81 -1.24
N ARG A 91 4.70 -13.30 -1.34
CA ARG A 91 5.25 -13.78 -2.62
C ARG A 91 4.58 -15.05 -3.13
N ARG A 92 3.98 -15.88 -2.26
CA ARG A 92 3.39 -17.16 -2.67
C ARG A 92 2.16 -16.95 -3.54
N ARG A 93 1.20 -16.18 -3.03
CA ARG A 93 -0.06 -15.88 -3.72
C ARG A 93 -0.74 -14.67 -3.10
N THR A 94 -0.72 -13.56 -3.83
CA THR A 94 -1.40 -12.33 -3.43
C THR A 94 -2.07 -11.70 -4.62
N VAL A 95 -3.29 -11.17 -4.41
CA VAL A 95 -3.92 -10.24 -5.33
C VAL A 95 -3.55 -8.84 -4.88
N PHE A 96 -2.82 -8.11 -5.72
CA PHE A 96 -2.46 -6.73 -5.45
C PHE A 96 -3.55 -5.80 -5.98
N MET A 97 -4.11 -4.95 -5.11
CA MET A 97 -5.08 -3.93 -5.50
C MET A 97 -4.36 -2.67 -5.95
N HIS A 98 -4.20 -2.52 -7.27
CA HIS A 98 -3.58 -1.34 -7.87
C HIS A 98 -4.55 -0.15 -7.83
N THR A 99 -4.41 0.72 -6.82
CA THR A 99 -5.34 1.85 -6.57
C THR A 99 -5.16 3.05 -7.50
N GLY A 100 -4.14 3.06 -8.37
CA GLY A 100 -3.93 4.12 -9.37
C GLY A 100 -2.75 5.01 -9.03
N GLY A 101 -2.93 6.34 -9.12
CA GLY A 101 -1.89 7.33 -8.82
C GLY A 101 -0.97 7.72 -9.98
N GLY A 102 -1.11 7.08 -11.14
CA GLY A 102 -0.23 7.25 -12.32
C GLY A 102 0.15 8.70 -12.69
N PRO A 103 -0.74 9.70 -12.64
CA PRO A 103 -0.36 11.09 -12.93
C PRO A 103 0.78 11.64 -12.05
N SER A 104 1.00 11.12 -10.84
CA SER A 104 2.10 11.57 -9.98
C SER A 104 3.48 11.27 -10.56
N LEU A 105 3.62 10.26 -11.45
CA LEU A 105 4.88 9.94 -12.12
C LEU A 105 5.50 11.16 -12.83
N PHE A 106 4.68 12.05 -13.39
CA PHE A 106 5.17 13.25 -14.06
C PHE A 106 5.68 14.31 -13.09
N ALA A 107 5.09 14.39 -11.89
CA ALA A 107 5.54 15.29 -10.83
C ALA A 107 6.89 14.84 -10.24
N TYR A 108 7.08 13.52 -10.08
CA TYR A 108 8.27 12.89 -9.52
C TYR A 108 9.30 12.45 -10.57
N ARG A 109 9.28 13.05 -11.77
CA ARG A 109 10.14 12.61 -12.88
C ARG A 109 11.63 12.55 -12.51
N ASN A 110 12.10 13.49 -11.68
CA ASN A 110 13.51 13.58 -11.30
C ASN A 110 13.95 12.43 -10.39
N ASP A 111 13.02 11.83 -9.63
CA ASP A 111 13.28 10.69 -8.76
C ASP A 111 13.28 9.35 -9.52
N LEU A 112 12.75 9.35 -10.75
CA LEU A 112 12.56 8.15 -11.58
C LEU A 112 13.70 7.93 -12.58
N VAL A 113 14.44 8.99 -12.95
CA VAL A 113 15.59 8.92 -13.88
C VAL A 113 16.78 8.21 -13.26
#